data_AF-A0A949NE75-F1
#
_entry.id   AF-A0A949NE75-F1
#
_cell.length_a   1.000
_cell.length_b   1.000
_cell.length_c   1.000
_cell.angle_alpha   90.00
_cell.angle_beta   90.00
_cell.angle_gamma   90.00
#
_symmetry.space_group_name_H-M   'P 1'
#
loop_
_entity.id
_entity.type
_entity.pdbx_description
1 polymer ?
#
loop_
_entity_poly.entity_id
_entity_poly.type
_entity_poly.pdbx_seq_one_letter_code
_entity_poly.pdbx_strand_id
1 'polypeptide(L)'
;MRAIFEIFWGPPGLIFLGAIFGIIGALWSAHQQTGFEKALRIKSDEIAELNRTTFNAVTGGSSFCYFQIQFDGLSGRFVFCHEGDNTLFDVTARIVNLDRFEQLKGNFTFESFQHTDTIMPLGTMISGHALFRGEIPVNQLPKRGYNVFFTARNGAFSQLIRFAKTREGWAAAIKVTRDGRELFEKVDDDYPLGEGGTVDW
;
A
#
# COMPACT_ATOMS: atom_id res chain seq x y z
N MET A 1 -29.96 2.11 -76.60
CA MET A 1 -28.60 2.50 -76.17
C MET A 1 -28.44 3.98 -75.83
N ARG A 2 -29.02 4.94 -76.57
CA ARG A 2 -28.93 6.39 -76.23
C ARG A 2 -29.61 6.80 -74.90
N ALA A 3 -30.77 6.22 -74.57
CA ALA A 3 -31.50 6.57 -73.34
C ALA A 3 -30.79 6.18 -72.03
N ILE A 4 -30.01 5.10 -72.03
CA ILE A 4 -29.22 4.67 -70.85
C ILE A 4 -27.99 5.59 -70.67
N PHE A 5 -27.45 6.12 -71.78
CA PHE A 5 -26.29 7.01 -71.76
C PHE A 5 -26.66 8.41 -71.22
N GLU A 6 -27.84 8.94 -71.54
CA GLU A 6 -28.33 10.21 -70.98
C GLU A 6 -28.75 10.10 -69.50
N ILE A 7 -29.18 8.92 -69.04
CA ILE A 7 -29.48 8.71 -67.61
C ILE A 7 -28.20 8.74 -66.76
N PHE A 8 -27.08 8.25 -67.30
CA PHE A 8 -25.80 8.23 -66.58
C PHE A 8 -25.01 9.54 -66.69
N TRP A 9 -25.16 10.28 -67.79
CA TRP A 9 -24.42 11.53 -68.04
C TRP A 9 -25.28 12.80 -67.95
N GLY A 10 -26.58 12.66 -67.70
CA GLY A 10 -27.45 13.77 -67.33
C GLY A 10 -27.32 14.15 -65.84
N PRO A 11 -27.95 15.27 -65.42
CA PRO A 11 -27.88 15.74 -64.03
C PRO A 11 -28.16 14.68 -62.95
N PRO A 12 -29.12 13.74 -63.12
CA PRO A 12 -29.38 12.69 -62.13
C PRO A 12 -28.23 11.68 -61.94
N GLY A 13 -27.53 11.30 -63.01
CA GLY A 13 -26.42 10.34 -62.95
C GLY A 13 -25.18 10.90 -62.24
N LEU A 14 -24.90 12.20 -62.45
CA LEU A 14 -23.84 12.91 -61.74
C LEU A 14 -24.12 13.02 -60.23
N ILE A 15 -25.36 13.30 -59.85
CA ILE A 15 -25.78 13.34 -58.44
C ILE A 15 -25.60 11.97 -57.78
N PHE A 16 -25.98 10.90 -58.48
CA PHE A 16 -25.84 9.53 -57.98
C PHE A 16 -24.38 9.12 -57.77
N LEU A 17 -23.49 9.43 -58.73
CA LEU A 17 -22.05 9.19 -58.57
C LEU A 17 -21.45 9.98 -57.42
N GLY A 18 -21.81 11.26 -57.26
CA GLY A 18 -21.39 12.08 -56.13
C GLY A 18 -21.84 11.50 -54.79
N ALA A 19 -23.05 10.96 -54.70
CA ALA A 19 -23.56 10.30 -53.51
C ALA A 19 -22.77 9.03 -53.16
N ILE A 20 -22.42 8.20 -54.15
CA ILE A 20 -21.60 7.00 -53.93
C ILE A 20 -20.20 7.36 -53.41
N PHE A 21 -19.53 8.33 -54.02
CA PHE A 21 -18.22 8.79 -53.55
C PHE A 21 -18.29 9.38 -52.14
N GLY A 22 -19.37 10.12 -51.82
CA GLY A 22 -19.62 10.63 -50.47
C GLY A 22 -19.78 9.52 -49.44
N ILE A 23 -20.55 8.47 -49.75
CA ILE A 23 -20.74 7.31 -48.86
C ILE A 23 -19.41 6.56 -48.64
N ILE A 24 -18.64 6.31 -49.70
CA ILE A 24 -17.33 5.64 -49.59
C ILE A 24 -16.37 6.47 -48.73
N GLY A 25 -16.31 7.78 -48.95
CA GLY A 25 -15.50 8.69 -48.15
C GLY A 25 -15.92 8.71 -46.68
N ALA A 26 -17.22 8.73 -46.41
CA ALA A 26 -17.75 8.67 -45.04
C ALA A 26 -17.43 7.34 -44.35
N LEU A 27 -17.55 6.20 -45.04
CA LEU A 27 -17.21 4.88 -44.51
C LEU A 27 -15.71 4.75 -44.22
N TRP A 28 -14.86 5.25 -45.11
CA TRP A 28 -13.41 5.23 -44.90
C TRP A 28 -12.99 6.14 -43.74
N SER A 29 -13.54 7.36 -43.68
CA SER A 29 -13.30 8.31 -42.60
C SER A 29 -13.75 7.74 -41.25
N ALA A 30 -14.94 7.12 -41.19
CA ALA A 30 -15.42 6.44 -39.99
C ALA A 30 -14.49 5.29 -39.58
N HIS A 31 -14.04 4.46 -40.52
CA HIS A 31 -13.11 3.37 -40.23
C HIS A 31 -11.79 3.89 -39.64
N GLN A 32 -11.20 4.92 -40.25
CA GLN A 32 -9.97 5.54 -39.77
C GLN A 32 -10.14 6.18 -38.38
N GLN A 33 -11.27 6.84 -38.16
CA GLN A 33 -11.61 7.45 -36.87
C GLN A 33 -11.72 6.40 -35.76
N THR A 34 -12.34 5.24 -36.01
CA THR A 34 -12.43 4.19 -34.98
C THR A 34 -11.06 3.61 -34.58
N GLY A 35 -10.13 3.50 -35.53
CA GLY A 35 -8.75 3.09 -35.26
C GLY A 35 -8.01 4.11 -34.40
N PHE A 36 -8.19 5.40 -34.71
CA PHE A 36 -7.61 6.50 -33.96
C PHE A 36 -8.18 6.60 -32.53
N GLU A 37 -9.50 6.45 -32.36
CA GLU A 37 -10.15 6.44 -31.05
C GLU A 37 -9.67 5.27 -30.18
N LYS A 38 -9.47 4.08 -30.77
CA LYS A 38 -8.87 2.94 -30.06
C LYS A 38 -7.45 3.22 -29.61
N ALA A 39 -6.62 3.78 -30.48
CA ALA A 39 -5.24 4.14 -30.14
C ALA A 39 -5.18 5.22 -29.04
N LEU A 40 -6.08 6.22 -29.10
CA LEU A 40 -6.22 7.25 -28.07
C LEU A 40 -6.62 6.65 -26.72
N ARG A 41 -7.56 5.70 -26.69
CA ARG A 41 -7.96 5.00 -25.46
C ARG A 41 -6.79 4.23 -24.86
N ILE A 42 -6.10 3.42 -25.67
CA ILE A 42 -4.92 2.65 -25.22
C ILE A 42 -3.86 3.59 -24.64
N LYS A 43 -3.55 4.70 -25.33
CA LYS A 43 -2.57 5.68 -24.85
C LYS A 43 -3.03 6.40 -23.59
N SER A 44 -4.32 6.70 -23.48
CA SER A 44 -4.90 7.28 -22.27
C SER A 44 -4.79 6.33 -21.08
N ASP A 45 -5.07 5.04 -21.28
CA ASP A 45 -4.97 4.02 -20.25
C ASP A 45 -3.51 3.83 -19.81
N GLU A 46 -2.57 3.77 -20.76
CA GLU A 46 -1.13 3.70 -20.50
C GLU A 46 -0.63 4.91 -19.70
N ILE A 47 -1.06 6.13 -20.05
CA ILE A 47 -0.72 7.35 -19.31
C ILE A 47 -1.31 7.29 -17.90
N ALA A 48 -2.56 6.84 -17.74
CA ALA A 48 -3.20 6.74 -16.44
C ALA A 48 -2.47 5.72 -15.54
N GLU A 49 -2.06 4.58 -16.10
CA GLU A 49 -1.28 3.57 -15.40
C GLU A 49 0.11 4.10 -15.01
N LEU A 50 0.81 4.76 -15.93
CA LEU A 50 2.12 5.32 -15.66
C LEU A 50 2.04 6.40 -14.56
N ASN A 51 1.03 7.28 -14.64
CA ASN A 51 0.78 8.28 -13.61
C ASN A 51 0.51 7.63 -12.25
N ARG A 52 -0.27 6.53 -12.22
CA ARG A 52 -0.51 5.78 -10.98
C ARG A 52 0.78 5.20 -10.42
N THR A 53 1.62 4.60 -11.26
CA THR A 53 2.91 4.04 -10.86
C THR A 53 3.86 5.12 -10.33
N THR A 54 3.96 6.26 -11.01
CA THR A 54 4.76 7.41 -10.54
C THR A 54 4.23 7.94 -9.22
N PHE A 55 2.91 8.11 -9.09
CA PHE A 55 2.29 8.56 -7.86
C PHE A 55 2.56 7.60 -6.70
N ASN A 56 2.44 6.30 -6.92
CA ASN A 56 2.73 5.27 -5.93
C ASN A 56 4.22 5.24 -5.53
N ALA A 57 5.14 5.43 -6.47
CA ALA A 57 6.56 5.52 -6.16
C ALA A 57 6.88 6.73 -5.26
N VAL A 58 6.19 7.86 -5.48
CA VAL A 58 6.36 9.09 -4.68
C VAL A 58 5.69 9.00 -3.30
N THR A 59 4.55 8.31 -3.20
CA THR A 59 3.74 8.19 -1.96
C THR A 59 3.90 6.87 -1.22
N GLY A 60 4.79 5.99 -1.69
CA GLY A 60 4.90 4.61 -1.19
C GLY A 60 3.71 3.72 -1.53
N GLY A 61 2.65 4.25 -2.17
CA GLY A 61 1.47 3.50 -2.57
C GLY A 61 0.86 2.74 -1.40
N SER A 62 0.64 1.44 -1.55
CA SER A 62 0.17 0.54 -0.49
C SER A 62 1.29 -0.03 0.39
N SER A 63 2.56 0.29 0.15
CA SER A 63 3.67 -0.28 0.91
C SER A 63 3.72 0.23 2.32
N PHE A 64 4.06 -0.65 3.26
CA PHE A 64 4.28 -0.30 4.66
C PHE A 64 5.40 -1.15 5.25
N CYS A 65 5.88 -0.73 6.43
CA CYS A 65 6.80 -1.51 7.23
C CYS A 65 6.08 -1.95 8.50
N TYR A 66 6.39 -3.13 9.02
CA TYR A 66 5.93 -3.54 10.32
C TYR A 66 7.08 -4.12 11.12
N PHE A 67 6.99 -3.92 12.43
CA PHE A 67 7.90 -4.38 13.44
C PHE A 67 7.38 -5.70 14.00
N GLN A 68 8.27 -6.66 14.20
CA GLN A 68 7.99 -7.88 14.95
C GLN A 68 9.19 -8.24 15.81
N ILE A 69 8.97 -9.10 16.78
CA ILE A 69 10.03 -9.60 17.65
C ILE A 69 10.12 -11.11 17.43
N GLN A 70 11.29 -11.55 16.97
CA GLN A 70 11.59 -12.97 16.88
C GLN A 70 12.23 -13.42 18.18
N PHE A 71 11.54 -14.30 18.91
CA PHE A 71 12.03 -14.85 20.17
C PHE A 71 12.83 -16.13 19.94
N ASP A 72 14.03 -16.22 20.51
CA ASP A 72 14.86 -17.44 20.52
C ASP A 72 14.94 -18.11 21.90
N GLY A 73 14.03 -17.73 22.81
CA GLY A 73 13.91 -18.25 24.17
C GLY A 73 14.73 -17.48 25.20
N LEU A 74 15.87 -16.90 24.81
CA LEU A 74 16.72 -16.07 25.69
C LEU A 74 16.56 -14.58 25.39
N SER A 75 16.48 -14.25 24.11
CA SER A 75 16.39 -12.90 23.59
C SER A 75 15.23 -12.77 22.60
N GLY A 76 14.73 -11.55 22.45
CA GLY A 76 13.85 -11.15 21.37
C GLY A 76 14.63 -10.24 20.43
N ARG A 77 14.77 -10.63 19.16
CA ARG A 77 15.42 -9.80 18.13
C ARG A 77 14.36 -8.99 17.41
N PHE A 78 14.65 -7.70 17.25
CA PHE A 78 13.79 -6.79 16.53
C PHE A 78 13.95 -6.98 15.03
N VAL A 79 12.85 -7.28 14.36
CA VAL A 79 12.79 -7.47 12.91
C VAL A 79 11.80 -6.46 12.34
N PHE A 80 12.23 -5.73 11.33
CA PHE A 80 11.40 -4.79 10.60
C PHE A 80 11.22 -5.33 9.19
N CYS A 81 9.98 -5.61 8.81
CA CYS A 81 9.64 -6.23 7.54
C CYS A 81 8.97 -5.19 6.64
N HIS A 82 9.36 -5.15 5.37
CA HIS A 82 8.66 -4.38 4.35
C HIS A 82 7.59 -5.23 3.66
N GLU A 83 6.38 -4.70 3.52
CA GLU A 83 5.29 -5.28 2.75
C GLU A 83 4.84 -4.30 1.64
N GLY A 84 4.55 -4.80 0.44
CA GLY A 84 4.12 -4.01 -0.72
C GLY A 84 5.19 -3.79 -1.79
N ASP A 85 4.84 -3.08 -2.87
CA ASP A 85 5.64 -3.05 -4.12
C ASP A 85 6.57 -1.83 -4.26
N ASN A 86 6.30 -0.75 -3.53
CA ASN A 86 7.08 0.50 -3.60
C ASN A 86 8.07 0.61 -2.45
N THR A 87 9.30 1.03 -2.74
CA THR A 87 10.34 1.30 -1.73
C THR A 87 9.90 2.39 -0.74
N LEU A 88 10.21 2.19 0.54
CA LEU A 88 10.06 3.21 1.59
C LEU A 88 11.42 3.87 1.88
N PHE A 89 11.49 5.20 1.76
CA PHE A 89 12.75 5.94 1.88
C PHE A 89 12.91 6.57 3.26
N ASP A 90 14.12 6.46 3.81
CA ASP A 90 14.52 6.99 5.12
C ASP A 90 13.53 6.67 6.24
N VAL A 91 13.13 5.41 6.32
CA VAL A 91 12.23 4.91 7.34
C VAL A 91 12.87 5.09 8.70
N THR A 92 12.11 5.66 9.62
CA THR A 92 12.42 5.75 11.04
C THR A 92 11.25 5.16 11.82
N ALA A 93 11.55 4.31 12.80
CA ALA A 93 10.56 3.73 13.70
C ALA A 93 10.71 4.35 15.11
N ARG A 94 9.61 4.87 15.65
CA ARG A 94 9.49 5.26 17.06
C ARG A 94 8.68 4.21 17.77
N ILE A 95 9.32 3.45 18.66
CA ILE A 95 8.72 2.33 19.39
C ILE A 95 8.41 2.80 20.81
N VAL A 96 7.14 2.79 21.17
CA VAL A 96 6.64 3.08 22.52
C VAL A 96 6.41 1.77 23.25
N ASN A 97 7.09 1.56 24.38
CA ASN A 97 6.85 0.41 25.25
C ASN A 97 5.69 0.71 26.21
N LEU A 98 4.57 0.00 26.05
CA LEU A 98 3.37 0.25 26.84
C LEU A 98 3.53 -0.15 28.31
N ASP A 99 4.30 -1.20 28.61
CA ASP A 99 4.54 -1.62 29.99
C ASP A 99 5.32 -0.56 30.77
N ARG A 100 6.33 0.06 30.13
CA ARG A 100 7.06 1.20 30.69
C ARG A 100 6.18 2.44 30.81
N PHE A 101 5.34 2.69 29.82
CA PHE A 101 4.44 3.84 29.82
C PHE A 101 3.43 3.77 30.97
N GLU A 102 2.82 2.60 31.22
CA GLU A 102 1.91 2.39 32.35
C GLU A 102 2.59 2.63 33.70
N GLN A 103 3.85 2.20 33.86
CA GLN A 103 4.62 2.43 35.10
C GLN A 103 4.84 3.92 35.41
N LEU A 104 4.77 4.80 34.42
CA LEU A 104 5.00 6.24 34.57
C LEU A 104 3.72 7.05 34.84
N LYS A 105 2.53 6.45 34.73
CA LYS A 105 1.24 7.16 34.89
C LYS A 105 1.05 7.84 36.26
N GLY A 106 1.89 7.55 37.26
CA GLY A 106 1.87 8.20 38.58
C GLY A 106 2.88 9.34 38.80
N ASN A 107 3.86 9.53 37.92
CA ASN A 107 4.92 10.54 38.11
C ASN A 107 5.38 11.13 36.76
N PHE A 108 4.43 11.73 36.05
CA PHE A 108 4.60 12.16 34.67
C PHE A 108 5.47 13.43 34.58
N THR A 109 6.77 13.26 34.33
CA THR A 109 7.65 14.37 33.97
C THR A 109 7.96 14.33 32.47
N PHE A 110 8.23 15.49 31.85
CA PHE A 110 8.61 15.55 30.42
C PHE A 110 9.84 14.69 30.10
N GLU A 111 10.78 14.62 31.04
CA GLU A 111 11.98 13.76 30.96
C GLU A 111 11.61 12.27 30.98
N SER A 112 10.69 11.85 31.86
CA SER A 112 10.25 10.44 31.92
C SER A 112 9.57 9.95 30.64
N PHE A 113 8.88 10.84 29.91
CA PHE A 113 8.24 10.54 28.63
C PHE A 113 9.27 10.26 27.52
N GLN A 114 10.41 10.94 27.51
CA GLN A 114 11.46 10.68 26.52
C GLN A 114 12.12 9.31 26.70
N HIS A 115 12.02 8.71 27.89
CA HIS A 115 12.63 7.41 28.21
C HIS A 115 11.73 6.20 27.89
N THR A 116 10.45 6.40 27.52
CA THR A 116 9.58 5.29 27.07
C THR A 116 9.78 4.91 25.62
N ASP A 117 10.43 5.79 24.87
CA ASP A 117 10.47 5.75 23.42
C ASP A 117 11.85 5.36 22.93
N THR A 118 11.89 4.38 22.04
CA THR A 118 13.09 4.03 21.30
C THR A 118 12.91 4.50 19.86
N ILE A 119 13.74 5.46 19.42
CA ILE A 119 13.77 5.92 18.03
C ILE A 119 14.87 5.15 17.30
N MET A 120 14.51 4.56 16.16
CA MET A 120 15.39 3.69 15.40
C MET A 120 15.37 4.08 13.91
N PRO A 121 16.48 4.61 13.36
CA PRO A 121 16.61 4.83 11.93
C PRO A 121 16.82 3.47 11.24
N LEU A 122 15.93 3.14 10.30
CA LEU A 122 15.98 1.91 9.50
C LEU A 122 16.58 2.16 8.11
N GLY A 123 16.54 3.40 7.63
CA GLY A 123 17.06 3.78 6.32
C GLY A 123 16.08 3.41 5.20
N THR A 124 16.58 3.04 4.03
CA THR A 124 15.72 2.66 2.90
C THR A 124 15.29 1.20 3.02
N MET A 125 13.98 0.96 3.01
CA MET A 125 13.38 -0.38 3.01
C MET A 125 12.86 -0.68 1.61
N ILE A 126 13.54 -1.60 0.91
CA ILE A 126 13.12 -2.10 -0.40
C ILE A 126 12.06 -3.20 -0.25
N SER A 127 11.24 -3.38 -1.29
CA SER A 127 10.19 -4.42 -1.32
C SER A 127 10.74 -5.80 -0.94
N GLY A 128 10.02 -6.49 -0.04
CA GLY A 128 10.35 -7.84 0.44
C GLY A 128 11.55 -7.94 1.39
N HIS A 129 12.18 -6.82 1.77
CA HIS A 129 13.35 -6.86 2.65
C HIS A 129 12.96 -6.83 4.13
N ALA A 130 13.77 -7.51 4.94
CA ALA A 130 13.67 -7.50 6.40
C ALA A 130 15.00 -6.99 7.00
N LEU A 131 14.90 -6.19 8.05
CA LEU A 131 16.03 -5.59 8.73
C LEU A 131 16.04 -6.01 10.21
N PHE A 132 17.17 -6.53 10.66
CA PHE A 132 17.39 -6.82 12.08
C PHE A 132 18.06 -5.61 12.74
N ARG A 133 17.43 -5.04 13.77
CA ARG A 133 17.95 -3.88 14.49
C ARG A 133 17.60 -3.90 15.97
N GLY A 134 18.55 -4.37 16.77
CA GLY A 134 18.42 -4.39 18.22
C GLY A 134 17.86 -5.71 18.75
N GLU A 135 17.97 -5.85 20.06
CA GLU A 135 17.55 -7.02 20.80
C GLU A 135 17.06 -6.60 22.18
N ILE A 136 16.25 -7.46 22.77
CA ILE A 136 15.76 -7.31 24.13
C ILE A 136 15.91 -8.62 24.89
N PRO A 137 16.20 -8.58 26.19
CA PRO A 137 16.10 -9.77 27.02
C PRO A 137 14.63 -10.16 27.19
N VAL A 138 14.36 -11.47 27.12
CA VAL A 138 13.05 -12.07 27.39
C VAL A 138 12.83 -12.13 28.90
N ASN A 139 12.87 -10.97 29.57
CA ASN A 139 12.50 -10.88 30.98
C ASN A 139 11.01 -11.24 31.14
N GLN A 140 10.73 -11.96 32.23
CA GLN A 140 9.56 -12.82 32.52
C GLN A 140 8.18 -12.13 32.64
N LEU A 141 7.92 -11.04 31.94
CA LEU A 141 6.60 -10.43 31.94
C LEU A 141 5.67 -11.19 30.98
N PRO A 142 4.44 -11.55 31.40
CA PRO A 142 3.56 -12.46 30.63
C PRO A 142 2.94 -11.81 29.38
N LYS A 143 2.93 -10.47 29.32
CA LYS A 143 2.42 -9.69 28.18
C LYS A 143 3.38 -8.53 27.90
N ARG A 144 3.51 -8.15 26.62
CA ARG A 144 4.19 -6.92 26.20
C ARG A 144 3.42 -6.27 25.07
N GLY A 145 3.12 -4.98 25.23
CA GLY A 145 2.51 -4.17 24.19
C GLY A 145 3.47 -3.12 23.67
N TYR A 146 3.52 -2.93 22.35
CA TYR A 146 4.19 -1.79 21.75
C TYR A 146 3.27 -1.08 20.77
N ASN A 147 3.40 0.26 20.75
CA ASN A 147 2.88 1.07 19.66
C ASN A 147 4.07 1.60 18.88
N VAL A 148 4.12 1.31 17.59
CA VAL A 148 5.24 1.69 16.72
C VAL A 148 4.74 2.68 15.69
N PHE A 149 5.42 3.81 15.60
CA PHE A 149 5.10 4.86 14.64
C PHE A 149 6.22 4.94 13.62
N PHE A 150 5.88 4.70 12.36
CA PHE A 150 6.83 4.76 11.26
C PHE A 150 6.65 6.05 10.49
N THR A 151 7.79 6.66 10.16
CA THR A 151 7.86 7.83 9.28
C THR A 151 8.87 7.54 8.19
N ALA A 152 8.45 7.73 6.94
CA ALA A 152 9.27 7.67 5.74
C ALA A 152 9.04 8.94 4.92
N ARG A 153 9.93 9.27 3.97
CA ARG A 153 9.72 10.44 3.09
C ARG A 153 8.40 10.39 2.33
N ASN A 154 7.96 9.18 2.00
CA ASN A 154 6.79 8.93 1.19
C ASN A 154 5.55 8.55 2.01
N GLY A 155 5.59 8.56 3.34
CA GLY A 155 4.38 8.35 4.14
C GLY A 155 4.65 8.03 5.61
N ALA A 156 3.58 7.98 6.39
CA ALA A 156 3.60 7.55 7.77
C ALA A 156 2.55 6.46 8.01
N PHE A 157 2.80 5.60 8.98
CA PHE A 157 1.86 4.55 9.40
C PHE A 157 2.14 4.18 10.85
N SER A 158 1.09 3.74 11.54
CA SER A 158 1.17 3.28 12.91
C SER A 158 0.92 1.79 12.97
N GLN A 159 1.57 1.14 13.91
CA GLN A 159 1.38 -0.26 14.21
C GLN A 159 1.10 -0.42 15.69
N LEU A 160 0.10 -1.24 15.99
CA LEU A 160 -0.13 -1.80 17.31
C LEU A 160 0.36 -3.24 17.27
N ILE A 161 1.22 -3.60 18.23
CA ILE A 161 1.66 -4.99 18.40
C ILE A 161 1.51 -5.42 19.85
N ARG A 162 0.91 -6.58 20.04
CA ARG A 162 0.69 -7.17 21.36
C ARG A 162 1.29 -8.56 21.36
N PHE A 163 2.03 -8.88 22.42
CA PHE A 163 2.63 -10.18 22.64
C PHE A 163 2.06 -10.80 23.90
N ALA A 164 1.80 -12.10 23.83
CA ALA A 164 1.37 -12.89 24.96
C ALA A 164 2.20 -14.17 25.04
N LYS A 165 2.60 -14.55 26.26
CA LYS A 165 3.24 -15.83 26.49
C LYS A 165 2.17 -16.93 26.54
N THR A 166 2.31 -17.94 25.67
CA THR A 166 1.41 -19.10 25.56
C THR A 166 2.13 -20.36 26.04
N ARG A 167 1.48 -21.53 25.94
CA ARG A 167 2.13 -22.82 26.22
C ARG A 167 3.16 -23.19 25.15
N GLU A 168 2.94 -22.77 23.91
CA GLU A 168 3.76 -23.12 22.75
C GLU A 168 4.89 -22.10 22.50
N GLY A 169 4.81 -20.92 23.12
CA GLY A 169 5.86 -19.92 23.07
C GLY A 169 5.33 -18.51 23.27
N TRP A 170 5.62 -17.65 22.30
CA TRP A 170 5.11 -16.28 22.25
C TRP A 170 4.18 -16.16 21.05
N ALA A 171 2.97 -15.72 21.29
CA ALA A 171 2.00 -15.36 20.27
C ALA A 171 1.98 -13.84 20.09
N ALA A 172 1.71 -13.37 18.87
CA ALA A 172 1.60 -11.96 18.55
C ALA A 172 0.27 -11.61 17.86
N ALA A 173 -0.20 -10.40 18.13
CA ALA A 173 -1.24 -9.73 17.36
C ALA A 173 -0.67 -8.42 16.82
N ILE A 174 -0.78 -8.20 15.52
CA ILE A 174 -0.26 -7.05 14.78
C ILE A 174 -1.39 -6.39 14.01
N LYS A 175 -1.50 -5.07 14.14
CA LYS A 175 -2.41 -4.22 13.36
C LYS A 175 -1.65 -3.00 12.85
N VAL A 176 -1.66 -2.78 11.55
CA VAL A 176 -1.02 -1.62 10.89
C VAL A 176 -2.10 -0.74 10.28
N THR A 177 -2.00 0.55 10.52
CA THR A 177 -2.93 1.56 10.04
C THR A 177 -2.22 2.75 9.40
N ARG A 178 -2.87 3.34 8.40
CA ARG A 178 -2.47 4.61 7.76
C ARG A 178 -3.72 5.47 7.61
N ASP A 179 -3.66 6.71 8.11
CA ASP A 179 -4.75 7.68 8.02
C ASP A 179 -6.11 7.11 8.50
N GLY A 180 -6.06 6.29 9.57
CA GLY A 180 -7.24 5.62 10.14
C GLY A 180 -7.75 4.40 9.37
N ARG A 181 -7.14 4.04 8.22
CA ARG A 181 -7.45 2.83 7.46
C ARG A 181 -6.50 1.69 7.85
N GLU A 182 -7.06 0.50 8.00
CA GLU A 182 -6.29 -0.72 8.22
C GLU A 182 -5.59 -1.14 6.93
N LEU A 183 -4.29 -1.39 7.01
CA LEU A 183 -3.48 -1.90 5.90
C LEU A 183 -3.19 -3.39 6.08
N PHE A 184 -3.06 -3.84 7.32
CA PHE A 184 -2.66 -5.20 7.67
C PHE A 184 -3.10 -5.55 9.07
N GLU A 185 -3.67 -6.74 9.24
CA GLU A 185 -3.93 -7.35 10.52
C GLU A 185 -3.48 -8.81 10.47
N LYS A 186 -2.74 -9.23 11.50
CA LYS A 186 -2.34 -10.62 11.70
C LYS A 186 -2.44 -10.93 13.18
N VAL A 187 -3.14 -12.01 13.52
CA VAL A 187 -3.24 -12.53 14.88
C VAL A 187 -2.81 -13.99 14.81
N ASP A 188 -1.81 -14.38 15.59
CA ASP A 188 -1.39 -15.78 15.68
C ASP A 188 -2.51 -16.61 16.33
N ASP A 189 -2.71 -17.85 15.88
CA ASP A 189 -3.85 -18.70 16.27
C ASP A 189 -3.92 -18.97 17.78
N ASP A 190 -2.78 -18.98 18.46
CA ASP A 190 -2.66 -19.22 19.89
C ASP A 190 -2.72 -17.92 20.73
N TYR A 191 -2.92 -16.76 20.10
CA TYR A 191 -3.00 -15.48 20.80
C TYR A 191 -4.27 -15.40 21.66
N PRO A 192 -4.18 -15.06 22.96
CA PRO A 192 -5.34 -14.98 23.83
C PRO A 192 -6.21 -13.77 23.51
N LEU A 193 -7.46 -14.03 23.15
CA LEU A 193 -8.46 -13.01 22.84
C LEU A 193 -9.19 -12.56 24.11
N GLY A 194 -9.64 -11.30 24.12
CA GLY A 194 -10.45 -10.72 25.19
C GLY A 194 -11.92 -11.13 25.13
N GLU A 195 -12.74 -10.48 25.96
CA GLU A 195 -14.19 -10.68 25.96
C GLU A 195 -14.76 -10.32 24.58
N GLY A 196 -15.50 -11.24 23.97
CA GLY A 196 -16.02 -11.10 22.61
C GLY A 196 -15.12 -11.62 21.49
N GLY A 197 -13.99 -12.28 21.82
CA GLY A 197 -13.13 -12.91 20.80
C GLY A 197 -12.35 -11.91 19.96
N THR A 198 -12.02 -10.75 20.53
CA THR A 198 -11.24 -9.70 19.87
C THR A 198 -9.94 -9.44 20.60
N VAL A 199 -8.94 -8.92 19.89
CA VAL A 199 -7.69 -8.47 20.49
C VAL A 199 -7.93 -7.16 21.24
N ASP A 200 -7.46 -7.10 22.48
CA ASP A 200 -7.39 -5.85 23.26
C ASP A 200 -6.20 -5.02 22.76
N TRP A 201 -6.49 -4.06 21.86
CA TRP A 201 -5.52 -3.18 21.22
C TRP A 201 -5.14 -2.02 22.14
#